data_AF-A0A5B9W4H0-F1
#
_entry.id   AF-A0A5B9W4H0-F1
#
_cell.length_a   1.000
_cell.length_b   1.000
_cell.length_c   1.000
_cell.angle_alpha   90.00
_cell.angle_beta   90.00
_cell.angle_gamma   90.00
#
_symmetry.space_group_name_H-M   'P 1'
#
loop_
_entity.id
_entity.type
_entity.pdbx_description
1 polymer ?
#
loop_
_entity_poly.entity_id
_entity_poly.type
_entity_poly.pdbx_seq_one_letter_code
_entity_poly.pdbx_strand_id
1 'polypeptide(L)'
;MCGLDLAESTVERVAEAVGAEVGRAIESKVPFDEAGPWAWHVDAEGMTCAYVSIDLTGVRRQGPEGAAAEGEMIAVGMVYNPIPEGRERWATQGRRRPPRQARYVASAEGQEAVAEPLRHMAARAGMGEARRWIAVCDGGSGLEDLLRRHFGRIDAVILDFYHASEHLGDLAKAWHADEAQAEAAHAAWSHRLKHEGGAAMLAWLEGLDVAAAPRARATWEATVNYFRNQHHRMDYPAYLAKGWQIGSGPMEAGCKLVINERLNGTGMRWGHQGADAMAHLRALYLSESALWTGFWANRRKAA
;
A
#
# COMPACT_ATOMS: atom_id res chain seq x y z
N MET A 1 -24.87 27.05 3.29
CA MET A 1 -25.26 26.57 1.95
C MET A 1 -25.07 27.70 0.96
N CYS A 2 -24.39 27.45 -0.17
CA CYS A 2 -24.03 28.46 -1.17
C CYS A 2 -25.16 28.83 -2.16
N GLY A 3 -26.38 28.31 -1.97
CA GLY A 3 -27.56 28.66 -2.80
C GLY A 3 -27.53 28.12 -4.23
N LEU A 4 -26.61 27.20 -4.55
CA LEU A 4 -26.50 26.56 -5.86
C LEU A 4 -27.22 25.22 -5.85
N ASP A 5 -28.02 24.98 -6.88
CA ASP A 5 -28.66 23.70 -7.15
C ASP A 5 -27.92 23.04 -8.33
N LEU A 6 -27.35 21.86 -8.11
CA LEU A 6 -26.46 21.17 -9.06
C LEU A 6 -26.98 19.77 -9.30
N ALA A 7 -27.19 19.41 -10.57
CA ALA A 7 -27.52 18.05 -10.95
C ALA A 7 -26.35 17.09 -10.65
N GLU A 8 -26.67 15.87 -10.23
CA GLU A 8 -25.68 14.81 -9.95
C GLU A 8 -24.75 14.57 -11.14
N SER A 9 -25.30 14.52 -12.36
CA SER A 9 -24.54 14.36 -13.61
C SER A 9 -23.60 15.52 -13.92
N THR A 10 -23.87 16.72 -13.39
CA THR A 10 -22.94 17.85 -13.48
C THR A 10 -21.80 17.66 -12.50
N VAL A 11 -22.07 17.21 -11.27
CA VAL A 11 -21.03 16.94 -10.26
C VAL A 11 -20.11 15.82 -10.72
N GLU A 12 -20.68 14.72 -11.23
CA GLU A 12 -19.94 13.58 -11.78
C GLU A 12 -19.00 14.02 -12.91
N ARG A 13 -19.55 14.58 -13.98
CA ARG A 13 -18.77 15.00 -15.15
C ARG A 13 -17.68 16.02 -14.81
N VAL A 14 -17.94 16.95 -13.89
CA VAL A 14 -16.93 17.91 -13.44
C VAL A 14 -15.85 17.21 -12.63
N ALA A 15 -16.22 16.31 -11.72
CA ALA A 15 -15.25 15.56 -10.91
C ALA A 15 -14.36 14.67 -11.78
N GLU A 16 -14.94 13.95 -12.74
CA GLU A 16 -14.19 13.12 -13.69
C GLU A 16 -13.30 13.95 -14.61
N ALA A 17 -13.79 15.07 -15.14
CA ALA A 17 -12.98 15.95 -15.98
C ALA A 17 -11.76 16.50 -15.21
N VAL A 18 -11.96 16.94 -13.96
CA VAL A 18 -10.86 17.36 -13.09
C VAL A 18 -9.95 16.20 -12.75
N GLY A 19 -10.49 15.01 -12.48
CA GLY A 19 -9.71 13.81 -12.23
C GLY A 19 -8.79 13.44 -13.40
N ALA A 20 -9.29 13.54 -14.62
CA ALA A 20 -8.48 13.36 -15.82
C ALA A 20 -7.40 14.46 -15.99
N GLU A 21 -7.70 15.71 -15.61
CA GLU A 21 -6.68 16.77 -15.54
C GLU A 21 -5.59 16.44 -14.50
N VAL A 22 -5.97 15.92 -13.33
CA VAL A 22 -5.01 15.50 -12.29
C VAL A 22 -4.12 14.37 -12.81
N GLY A 23 -4.70 13.34 -13.46
CA GLY A 23 -3.94 12.25 -14.07
C GLY A 23 -2.88 12.76 -15.04
N ARG A 24 -3.27 13.61 -16.01
CA ARG A 24 -2.33 14.24 -16.95
C ARG A 24 -1.28 15.10 -16.26
N ALA A 25 -1.64 15.83 -15.21
CA ALA A 25 -0.70 16.66 -14.47
C ALA A 25 0.37 15.80 -13.77
N ILE A 26 -0.04 14.68 -13.17
CA ILE A 26 0.86 13.72 -12.53
C ILE A 26 1.78 13.05 -13.56
N GLU A 27 1.25 12.64 -14.71
CA GLU A 27 2.01 12.07 -15.84
C GLU A 27 2.99 13.06 -16.46
N SER A 28 2.65 14.35 -16.51
CA SER A 28 3.49 15.40 -17.09
C SER A 28 4.80 15.61 -16.33
N LYS A 29 4.88 15.11 -15.09
CA LYS A 29 6.01 15.27 -14.16
C LYS A 29 6.30 16.73 -13.80
N VAL A 30 5.41 17.66 -14.17
CA VAL A 30 5.53 19.08 -13.83
C VAL A 30 5.00 19.29 -12.41
N PRO A 31 5.83 19.78 -11.47
CA PRO A 31 5.37 20.14 -10.15
C PRO A 31 4.28 21.22 -10.24
N PHE A 32 3.11 20.93 -9.68
CA PHE A 32 2.00 21.90 -9.61
C PHE A 32 1.80 22.48 -8.21
N ASP A 33 2.59 22.07 -7.22
CA ASP A 33 2.50 22.53 -5.83
C ASP A 33 3.85 22.97 -5.25
N GLU A 34 3.78 23.62 -4.09
CA GLU A 34 4.91 24.09 -3.28
C GLU A 34 5.19 23.18 -2.07
N ALA A 35 4.70 21.93 -2.05
CA ALA A 35 4.91 21.04 -0.92
C ALA A 35 6.40 20.74 -0.75
N GLY A 36 6.94 21.14 0.39
CA GLY A 36 8.34 20.93 0.76
C GLY A 36 8.66 19.47 1.11
N PRO A 37 9.95 19.18 1.36
CA PRO A 37 10.39 17.88 1.85
C PRO A 37 9.88 17.61 3.26
N TRP A 38 9.77 16.33 3.62
CA TRP A 38 9.41 15.92 4.97
C TRP A 38 10.61 15.83 5.89
N ALA A 39 10.37 16.08 7.18
CA ALA A 39 11.27 15.68 8.23
C ALA A 39 11.05 14.18 8.50
N TRP A 40 11.83 13.33 7.85
CA TRP A 40 11.74 11.88 7.97
C TRP A 40 12.07 11.40 9.38
N HIS A 41 11.22 10.51 9.91
CA HIS A 41 11.48 9.84 11.19
C HIS A 41 12.72 8.95 11.12
N VAL A 42 13.33 8.68 12.27
CA VAL A 42 14.54 7.86 12.35
C VAL A 42 14.25 6.45 12.87
N ASP A 43 15.05 5.47 12.46
CA ASP A 43 15.06 4.13 13.05
C ASP A 43 15.80 4.09 14.40
N ALA A 44 15.90 2.90 15.00
CA ALA A 44 16.61 2.68 16.25
C ALA A 44 18.12 2.97 16.16
N GLU A 45 18.69 3.03 14.96
CA GLU A 45 20.10 3.37 14.70
C GLU A 45 20.28 4.89 14.47
N GLY A 46 19.20 5.69 14.52
CA GLY A 46 19.24 7.13 14.27
C GLY A 46 19.28 7.51 12.79
N MET A 47 18.97 6.58 11.88
CA MET A 47 18.98 6.81 10.44
C MET A 47 17.58 7.20 9.95
N THR A 48 17.48 8.24 9.12
CA THR A 48 16.19 8.67 8.56
C THR A 48 15.60 7.63 7.61
N CYS A 49 14.32 7.32 7.78
CA CYS A 49 13.62 6.26 7.04
C CYS A 49 12.48 6.81 6.19
N ALA A 50 12.56 6.58 4.88
CA ALA A 50 11.49 6.84 3.95
C ALA A 50 10.80 5.54 3.52
N TYR A 51 9.47 5.55 3.52
CA TYR A 51 8.67 4.37 3.19
C TYR A 51 7.88 4.55 1.90
N VAL A 52 7.79 3.46 1.14
CA VAL A 52 6.97 3.36 -0.08
C VAL A 52 6.18 2.05 -0.08
N SER A 53 4.98 2.07 -0.66
CA SER A 53 4.13 0.90 -0.82
C SER A 53 3.35 1.01 -2.12
N ILE A 54 3.04 -0.12 -2.74
CA ILE A 54 2.12 -0.23 -3.87
C ILE A 54 1.20 -1.42 -3.57
N ASP A 55 -0.10 -1.22 -3.79
CA ASP A 55 -1.13 -2.24 -3.61
C ASP A 55 -2.21 -2.07 -4.70
N LEU A 56 -2.99 -3.12 -4.96
CA LEU A 56 -4.09 -3.11 -5.91
C LEU A 56 -5.39 -3.42 -5.20
N THR A 57 -6.43 -2.63 -5.47
CA THR A 57 -7.75 -2.83 -4.88
C THR A 57 -8.84 -2.88 -5.95
N GLY A 58 -9.79 -3.78 -5.77
CA GLY A 58 -10.86 -4.03 -6.73
C GLY A 58 -11.93 -2.94 -6.73
N VAL A 59 -12.39 -2.55 -7.91
CA VAL A 59 -13.52 -1.66 -8.14
C VAL A 59 -14.57 -2.36 -8.99
N ARG A 60 -15.83 -2.13 -8.63
CA ARG A 60 -16.98 -2.65 -9.34
C ARG A 60 -17.19 -1.92 -10.67
N ARG A 61 -17.17 -2.68 -11.77
CA ARG A 61 -17.33 -2.14 -13.13
C ARG A 61 -18.75 -2.30 -13.67
N GLN A 62 -19.05 -1.48 -14.67
CA GLN A 62 -20.19 -1.63 -15.57
C GLN A 62 -19.71 -1.50 -17.01
N GLY A 63 -20.22 -2.40 -17.87
CA GLY A 63 -19.96 -2.41 -19.29
C GLY A 63 -20.80 -1.37 -20.05
N PRO A 64 -20.60 -1.26 -21.37
CA PRO A 64 -21.41 -0.39 -22.21
C PRO A 64 -22.91 -0.64 -22.01
N GLU A 65 -23.71 0.43 -22.04
CA GLU A 65 -25.17 0.38 -21.88
C GLU A 65 -25.66 -0.31 -20.58
N GLY A 66 -24.80 -0.36 -19.56
CA GLY A 66 -25.18 -0.90 -18.26
C GLY A 66 -24.91 -2.39 -18.08
N ALA A 67 -24.26 -3.04 -19.04
CA ALA A 67 -23.99 -4.48 -19.00
C ALA A 67 -23.13 -4.89 -17.78
N ALA A 68 -23.26 -6.16 -17.37
CA ALA A 68 -22.39 -6.73 -16.36
C ALA A 68 -20.93 -6.74 -16.86
N ALA A 69 -20.00 -6.38 -15.97
CA ALA A 69 -18.57 -6.41 -16.25
C ALA A 69 -17.82 -6.97 -15.04
N GLU A 70 -16.71 -7.65 -15.30
CA GLU A 70 -15.78 -8.06 -14.24
C GLU A 70 -15.20 -6.84 -13.53
N GLY A 71 -14.91 -6.99 -12.24
CA GLY A 71 -14.25 -5.94 -11.48
C GLY A 71 -12.88 -5.61 -12.06
N GLU A 72 -12.43 -4.38 -11.84
CA GLU A 72 -11.10 -3.92 -12.26
C GLU A 72 -10.24 -3.65 -11.04
N MET A 73 -8.96 -3.94 -11.13
CA MET A 73 -7.99 -3.62 -10.10
C MET A 73 -7.40 -2.23 -10.36
N ILE A 74 -7.54 -1.33 -9.39
CA ILE A 74 -6.88 -0.02 -9.42
C ILE A 74 -5.64 -0.11 -8.54
N ALA A 75 -4.49 0.24 -9.11
CA ALA A 75 -3.25 0.34 -8.36
C ALA A 75 -3.22 1.63 -7.55
N VAL A 76 -2.73 1.56 -6.32
CA VAL A 76 -2.50 2.69 -5.44
C VAL A 76 -1.04 2.63 -4.97
N GLY A 77 -0.29 3.68 -5.28
CA GLY A 77 1.05 3.92 -4.78
C GLY A 77 1.02 4.91 -3.61
N MET A 78 1.81 4.66 -2.58
CA MET A 78 1.89 5.49 -1.38
C MET A 78 3.34 5.71 -0.98
N VAL A 79 3.74 6.98 -0.83
CA VAL A 79 4.94 7.36 -0.08
C VAL A 79 4.48 7.93 1.25
N TYR A 80 5.10 7.53 2.36
CA TYR A 80 4.59 7.89 3.68
C TYR A 80 5.68 7.91 4.74
N ASN A 81 5.48 8.75 5.77
CA ASN A 81 6.38 8.91 6.91
C ASN A 81 5.67 8.34 8.16
N PRO A 82 5.81 7.03 8.44
CA PRO A 82 5.11 6.41 9.55
C PRO A 82 5.65 6.93 10.87
N ILE A 83 4.74 7.26 11.81
CA ILE A 83 5.10 7.79 13.13
C ILE A 83 5.61 6.63 14.00
N PRO A 84 6.89 6.62 14.42
CA PRO A 84 7.41 5.59 15.32
C PRO A 84 6.70 5.62 16.67
N GLU A 85 6.60 4.45 17.33
CA GLU A 85 6.03 4.33 18.68
C GLU A 85 6.85 5.11 19.71
N GLY A 86 8.18 5.03 19.59
CA GLY A 86 9.13 5.73 20.45
C GLY A 86 9.26 7.20 20.04
N ARG A 87 9.08 8.11 21.00
CA ARG A 87 9.12 9.56 20.77
C ARG A 87 10.52 10.05 20.44
N GLU A 88 11.54 9.39 20.96
CA GLU A 88 12.95 9.64 20.69
C GLU A 88 13.29 9.52 19.20
N ARG A 89 12.49 8.77 18.44
CA ARG A 89 12.64 8.56 16.99
C ARG A 89 11.86 9.57 16.14
N TRP A 90 11.17 10.51 16.76
CA TRP A 90 10.43 11.54 16.02
C TRP A 90 11.40 12.55 15.40
N ALA A 91 11.17 12.94 14.14
CA ALA A 91 12.03 13.90 13.44
C ALA A 91 11.96 15.28 14.09
N THR A 92 10.75 15.65 14.56
CA THR A 92 10.53 16.84 15.37
C THR A 92 10.27 16.41 16.81
N GLN A 93 11.23 16.72 17.68
CA GLN A 93 11.09 16.49 19.12
C GLN A 93 10.03 17.45 19.69
N GLY A 94 9.00 16.90 20.33
CA GLY A 94 7.88 17.70 20.83
C GLY A 94 6.90 16.90 21.69
N ARG A 95 6.07 17.62 22.44
CA ARG A 95 5.05 17.00 23.31
C ARG A 95 3.87 16.44 22.52
N ARG A 96 3.56 17.01 21.35
CA ARG A 96 2.43 16.61 20.50
C ARG A 96 2.88 15.58 19.48
N ARG A 97 2.05 14.56 19.26
CA ARG A 97 2.26 13.57 18.20
C ARG A 97 2.32 14.27 16.82
N PRO A 98 3.33 13.99 15.98
CA PRO A 98 3.40 14.50 14.62
C PRO A 98 2.15 14.12 13.81
N PRO A 99 1.76 14.92 12.81
CA PRO A 99 0.72 14.52 11.87
C PRO A 99 1.19 13.31 11.05
N ARG A 100 0.25 12.48 10.59
CA ARG A 100 0.58 11.47 9.58
C ARG A 100 0.88 12.18 8.27
N GLN A 101 1.88 11.71 7.54
CA GLN A 101 2.21 12.24 6.22
C GLN A 101 2.18 11.12 5.20
N ALA A 102 1.43 11.35 4.13
CA ALA A 102 1.30 10.44 3.01
C ALA A 102 1.05 11.22 1.72
N ARG A 103 1.59 10.74 0.61
CA ARG A 103 1.21 11.15 -0.75
C ARG A 103 0.83 9.91 -1.52
N TYR A 104 -0.26 10.01 -2.26
CA TYR A 104 -0.84 8.92 -3.02
C TYR A 104 -0.77 9.22 -4.51
N VAL A 105 -0.60 8.16 -5.29
CA VAL A 105 -0.91 8.11 -6.72
C VAL A 105 -1.78 6.89 -6.95
N ALA A 106 -2.69 6.94 -7.91
CA ALA A 106 -3.55 5.81 -8.23
C ALA A 106 -3.79 5.75 -9.74
N SER A 107 -3.97 4.56 -10.30
CA SER A 107 -4.30 4.38 -11.70
C SER A 107 -4.96 3.03 -11.96
N ALA A 108 -5.95 3.03 -12.86
CA ALA A 108 -6.58 1.82 -13.39
C ALA A 108 -5.70 1.09 -14.43
N GLU A 109 -4.61 1.71 -14.90
CA GLU A 109 -3.63 1.12 -15.84
C GLU A 109 -2.64 0.15 -15.16
N GLY A 110 -2.79 -0.05 -13.85
CA GLY A 110 -2.05 -1.03 -13.07
C GLY A 110 -0.77 -0.50 -12.41
N GLN A 111 -0.02 -1.42 -11.80
CA GLN A 111 1.10 -1.10 -10.91
C GLN A 111 2.27 -0.38 -11.60
N GLU A 112 2.54 -0.67 -12.88
CA GLU A 112 3.62 -0.01 -13.62
C GLU A 112 3.32 1.48 -13.84
N ALA A 113 2.06 1.83 -14.10
CA ALA A 113 1.62 3.20 -14.34
C ALA A 113 1.77 4.10 -13.09
N VAL A 114 1.67 3.54 -11.89
CA VAL A 114 1.84 4.32 -10.64
C VAL A 114 3.31 4.45 -10.20
N ALA A 115 4.20 3.58 -10.66
CA ALA A 115 5.55 3.47 -10.10
C ALA A 115 6.42 4.72 -10.34
N GLU A 116 6.45 5.24 -11.57
CA GLU A 116 7.21 6.46 -11.88
C GLU A 116 6.58 7.73 -11.27
N PRO A 117 5.26 7.98 -11.35
CA PRO A 117 4.61 9.04 -10.59
C PRO A 117 4.89 9.00 -9.09
N LEU A 118 4.84 7.82 -8.49
CA LEU A 118 5.13 7.63 -7.07
C LEU A 118 6.58 8.00 -6.76
N ARG A 119 7.53 7.63 -7.62
CA ARG A 119 8.94 7.98 -7.46
C ARG A 119 9.17 9.49 -7.47
N HIS A 120 8.45 10.23 -8.32
CA HIS A 120 8.48 11.70 -8.32
C HIS A 120 7.88 12.29 -7.04
N MET A 121 6.72 11.80 -6.60
CA MET A 121 6.10 12.23 -5.35
C MET A 121 7.02 12.00 -4.15
N ALA A 122 7.71 10.86 -4.13
CA ALA A 122 8.68 10.51 -3.12
C ALA A 122 9.93 11.40 -3.15
N ALA A 123 10.46 11.70 -4.34
CA ALA A 123 11.57 12.64 -4.50
C ALA A 123 11.23 14.01 -3.87
N ARG A 124 10.03 14.50 -4.17
CA ARG A 124 9.54 15.77 -3.63
C ARG A 124 9.23 15.74 -2.14
N ALA A 125 8.97 14.56 -1.58
CA ALA A 125 8.86 14.37 -0.13
C ALA A 125 10.25 14.35 0.54
N GLY A 126 11.33 14.52 -0.23
CA GLY A 126 12.70 14.49 0.29
C GLY A 126 13.23 13.07 0.50
N MET A 127 12.63 12.03 -0.09
CA MET A 127 13.12 10.66 0.04
C MET A 127 14.58 10.54 -0.40
N GLY A 128 15.04 11.36 -1.36
CA GLY A 128 16.45 11.48 -1.78
C GLY A 128 17.44 11.63 -0.63
N GLU A 129 17.06 12.41 0.38
CA GLU A 129 17.85 12.77 1.57
C GLU A 129 17.74 11.74 2.70
N ALA A 130 16.74 10.85 2.65
CA ALA A 130 16.59 9.79 3.63
C ALA A 130 17.73 8.77 3.52
N ARG A 131 18.23 8.33 4.67
CA ARG A 131 19.35 7.36 4.75
C ARG A 131 18.90 5.92 4.54
N ARG A 132 17.63 5.62 4.76
CA ARG A 132 17.01 4.31 4.55
C ARG A 132 15.79 4.43 3.65
N TRP A 133 15.72 3.59 2.63
CA TRP A 133 14.56 3.46 1.75
C TRP A 133 13.95 2.09 1.97
N ILE A 134 12.72 2.08 2.45
CA ILE A 134 12.04 0.86 2.86
C ILE A 134 10.77 0.73 2.03
N ALA A 135 10.54 -0.44 1.44
CA ALA A 135 9.26 -0.77 0.87
C ALA A 135 8.54 -1.81 1.71
N VAL A 136 7.22 -1.71 1.81
CA VAL A 136 6.37 -2.73 2.44
C VAL A 136 5.29 -3.11 1.42
N CYS A 137 5.10 -4.40 1.14
CA CYS A 137 4.05 -4.88 0.23
C CYS A 137 3.63 -6.32 0.55
N ASP A 138 2.45 -6.73 0.07
CA ASP A 138 1.85 -8.06 0.25
C ASP A 138 2.57 -9.17 -0.54
N GLY A 139 3.48 -8.82 -1.44
CA GLY A 139 4.21 -9.78 -2.25
C GLY A 139 3.50 -10.23 -3.52
N GLY A 140 2.52 -9.45 -3.99
CA GLY A 140 1.95 -9.57 -5.32
C GLY A 140 3.01 -9.68 -6.43
N SER A 141 2.67 -10.43 -7.48
CA SER A 141 3.60 -10.79 -8.55
C SER A 141 4.23 -9.56 -9.20
N GLY A 142 5.57 -9.55 -9.28
CA GLY A 142 6.35 -8.47 -9.89
C GLY A 142 6.50 -7.19 -9.06
N LEU A 143 5.85 -7.07 -7.89
CA LEU A 143 5.93 -5.85 -7.06
C LEU A 143 7.35 -5.58 -6.53
N GLU A 144 8.07 -6.62 -6.09
CA GLU A 144 9.46 -6.45 -5.63
C GLU A 144 10.35 -5.93 -6.76
N ASP A 145 10.27 -6.53 -7.95
CA ASP A 145 11.08 -6.13 -9.10
C ASP A 145 10.73 -4.70 -9.55
N LEU A 146 9.44 -4.35 -9.54
CA LEU A 146 8.96 -2.99 -9.82
C LEU A 146 9.55 -1.98 -8.83
N LEU A 147 9.40 -2.25 -7.53
CA LEU A 147 9.91 -1.38 -6.47
C LEU A 147 11.43 -1.23 -6.59
N ARG A 148 12.18 -2.32 -6.79
CA ARG A 148 13.63 -2.26 -6.96
C ARG A 148 14.05 -1.51 -8.22
N ARG A 149 13.34 -1.65 -9.35
CA ARG A 149 13.60 -0.87 -10.57
C ARG A 149 13.42 0.63 -10.36
N HIS A 150 12.28 1.05 -9.79
CA HIS A 150 11.95 2.47 -9.68
C HIS A 150 12.61 3.14 -8.46
N PHE A 151 12.91 2.37 -7.42
CA PHE A 151 13.54 2.82 -6.19
C PHE A 151 14.85 2.06 -5.94
N GLY A 152 15.82 2.21 -6.84
CA GLY A 152 17.09 1.47 -6.83
C GLY A 152 18.00 1.65 -5.61
N ARG A 153 17.60 2.45 -4.60
CA ARG A 153 18.29 2.61 -3.31
C ARG A 153 17.56 1.91 -2.15
N ILE A 154 16.52 1.12 -2.41
CA ILE A 154 15.80 0.39 -1.36
C ILE A 154 16.75 -0.53 -0.58
N ASP A 155 16.84 -0.32 0.74
CA ASP A 155 17.55 -1.18 1.68
C ASP A 155 16.81 -2.51 1.87
N ALA A 156 15.47 -2.47 1.96
CA ALA A 156 14.64 -3.65 2.13
C ALA A 156 13.27 -3.51 1.46
N VAL A 157 12.86 -4.55 0.74
CA VAL A 157 11.46 -4.80 0.38
C VAL A 157 10.94 -5.79 1.41
N ILE A 158 10.15 -5.29 2.36
CA ILE A 158 9.60 -6.05 3.47
C ILE A 158 8.27 -6.63 3.04
N LEU A 159 8.13 -7.95 3.20
CA LEU A 159 6.85 -8.60 2.99
C LEU A 159 5.90 -8.29 4.15
N ASP A 160 4.66 -7.96 3.85
CA ASP A 160 3.64 -7.78 4.88
C ASP A 160 3.51 -9.01 5.78
N PHE A 161 3.82 -8.82 7.06
CA PHE A 161 3.70 -9.83 8.10
C PHE A 161 2.28 -10.38 8.25
N TYR A 162 1.26 -9.52 8.18
CA TYR A 162 -0.12 -9.96 8.34
C TYR A 162 -0.55 -10.81 7.16
N HIS A 163 -0.16 -10.44 5.94
CA HIS A 163 -0.42 -11.27 4.76
C HIS A 163 0.31 -12.62 4.82
N ALA A 164 1.59 -12.63 5.21
CA ALA A 164 2.31 -13.88 5.43
C ALA A 164 1.69 -14.74 6.55
N SER A 165 1.13 -14.10 7.59
CA SER A 165 0.43 -14.75 8.69
C SER A 165 -0.92 -15.35 8.26
N GLU A 166 -1.62 -14.78 7.27
CA GLU A 166 -2.85 -15.36 6.70
C GLU A 166 -2.60 -16.75 6.08
N HIS A 167 -1.51 -16.90 5.32
CA HIS A 167 -1.10 -18.22 4.79
C HIS A 167 -0.84 -19.27 5.89
N LEU A 168 -0.37 -18.83 7.06
CA LEU A 168 -0.21 -19.70 8.22
C LEU A 168 -1.56 -20.01 8.88
N GLY A 169 -2.48 -19.05 8.92
CA GLY A 169 -3.84 -19.24 9.42
C GLY A 169 -4.63 -20.24 8.57
N ASP A 170 -4.52 -20.14 7.25
CA ASP A 170 -5.15 -21.09 6.33
C ASP A 170 -4.58 -22.50 6.48
N LEU A 171 -3.26 -22.61 6.64
CA LEU A 171 -2.63 -23.89 6.95
C LEU A 171 -3.11 -24.43 8.30
N ALA A 172 -3.23 -23.58 9.32
CA ALA A 172 -3.64 -24.01 10.66
C ALA A 172 -5.06 -24.57 10.66
N LYS A 173 -5.98 -23.92 9.95
CA LYS A 173 -7.36 -24.40 9.74
C LYS A 173 -7.41 -25.71 8.96
N ALA A 174 -6.52 -25.89 7.99
CA ALA A 174 -6.45 -27.14 7.23
C ALA A 174 -5.83 -28.29 8.05
N TRP A 175 -4.91 -27.94 8.97
CA TRP A 175 -4.19 -28.89 9.83
C TRP A 175 -5.01 -29.36 11.03
N HIS A 176 -5.79 -28.45 11.64
CA HIS A 176 -6.60 -28.71 12.82
C HIS A 176 -8.08 -28.62 12.48
N ALA A 177 -8.82 -29.71 12.68
CA ALA A 177 -10.27 -29.73 12.49
C ALA A 177 -11.03 -28.96 13.57
N ASP A 178 -10.42 -28.79 14.75
CA ASP A 178 -10.96 -28.00 15.85
C ASP A 178 -10.51 -26.54 15.71
N GLU A 179 -11.47 -25.62 15.82
CA GLU A 179 -11.24 -24.18 15.61
C GLU A 179 -10.31 -23.58 16.66
N ALA A 180 -10.43 -23.99 17.93
CA ALA A 180 -9.57 -23.49 19.00
C ALA A 180 -8.12 -23.98 18.83
N GLN A 181 -7.93 -25.22 18.36
CA GLN A 181 -6.61 -25.72 18.00
C GLN A 181 -6.02 -24.97 16.79
N ALA A 182 -6.82 -24.70 15.77
CA ALA A 182 -6.38 -23.94 14.59
C ALA A 182 -5.96 -22.50 14.98
N GLU A 183 -6.74 -21.82 15.83
CA GLU A 183 -6.40 -20.49 16.32
C GLU A 183 -5.12 -20.49 17.17
N ALA A 184 -4.97 -21.45 18.08
CA ALA A 184 -3.76 -21.61 18.88
C ALA A 184 -2.52 -21.89 18.01
N ALA A 185 -2.66 -22.74 16.99
CA ALA A 185 -1.61 -23.03 16.02
C ALA A 185 -1.25 -21.77 15.21
N HIS A 186 -2.24 -21.04 14.68
CA HIS A 186 -2.02 -19.80 13.95
C HIS A 186 -1.28 -18.75 14.79
N ALA A 187 -1.67 -18.58 16.05
CA ALA A 187 -0.99 -17.68 16.98
C ALA A 187 0.47 -18.11 17.22
N ALA A 188 0.71 -19.39 17.48
CA ALA A 188 2.06 -19.92 17.71
C ALA A 188 2.95 -19.80 16.48
N TRP A 189 2.43 -20.09 15.28
CA TRP A 189 3.18 -20.00 14.02
C TRP A 189 3.45 -18.56 13.61
N SER A 190 2.49 -17.65 13.85
CA SER A 190 2.68 -16.21 13.65
C SER A 190 3.73 -15.65 14.60
N HIS A 191 3.74 -16.08 15.87
CA HIS A 191 4.77 -15.73 16.83
C HIS A 191 6.15 -16.22 16.34
N ARG A 192 6.23 -17.48 15.91
CA ARG A 192 7.46 -18.04 15.33
C ARG A 192 7.96 -17.21 14.14
N LEU A 193 7.10 -16.94 13.17
CA LEU A 193 7.45 -16.13 12.00
C LEU A 193 8.00 -14.76 12.41
N LYS A 194 7.33 -14.08 13.34
CA LYS A 194 7.72 -12.74 13.79
C LYS A 194 9.07 -12.69 14.49
N HIS A 195 9.40 -13.73 15.27
CA HIS A 195 10.56 -13.75 16.15
C HIS A 195 11.75 -14.55 15.62
N GLU A 196 11.54 -15.48 14.69
CA GLU A 196 12.60 -16.30 14.07
C GLU A 196 12.83 -15.95 12.59
N GLY A 197 11.90 -15.21 11.96
CA GLY A 197 11.98 -14.81 10.56
C GLY A 197 11.56 -15.89 9.56
N GLY A 198 11.43 -15.51 8.29
CA GLY A 198 10.89 -16.39 7.25
C GLY A 198 11.77 -17.59 6.92
N ALA A 199 13.10 -17.46 7.01
CA ALA A 199 14.02 -18.57 6.74
C ALA A 199 13.86 -19.72 7.74
N ALA A 200 13.80 -19.39 9.04
CA ALA A 200 13.53 -20.36 10.10
C ALA A 200 12.12 -20.94 9.99
N MET A 201 11.14 -20.10 9.66
CA MET A 201 9.76 -20.55 9.44
C MET A 201 9.64 -21.53 8.27
N LEU A 202 10.31 -21.25 7.15
CA LEU A 202 10.35 -22.14 5.98
C LEU A 202 10.98 -23.49 6.34
N ALA A 203 12.13 -23.50 7.01
CA ALA A 203 12.78 -24.73 7.44
C ALA A 203 11.87 -25.56 8.37
N TRP A 204 11.13 -24.90 9.27
CA TRP A 204 10.16 -25.57 10.13
C TRP A 204 8.97 -26.14 9.33
N LEU A 205 8.41 -25.38 8.38
CA LEU A 205 7.32 -25.83 7.51
C LEU A 205 7.72 -27.05 6.69
N GLU A 206 8.94 -27.08 6.15
CA GLU A 206 9.47 -28.21 5.37
C GLU A 206 9.72 -29.46 6.23
N GLY A 207 9.92 -29.28 7.54
CA GLY A 207 10.09 -30.37 8.50
C GLY A 207 8.80 -30.96 9.06
N LEU A 208 7.62 -30.42 8.68
CA LEU A 208 6.34 -30.94 9.15
C LEU A 208 6.04 -32.33 8.56
N ASP A 209 5.59 -33.25 9.41
CA ASP A 209 5.05 -34.53 8.94
C ASP A 209 3.64 -34.35 8.38
N VAL A 210 3.56 -33.96 7.11
CA VAL A 210 2.28 -33.76 6.40
C VAL A 210 1.51 -35.07 6.20
N ALA A 211 2.15 -36.24 6.34
CA ALA A 211 1.42 -37.51 6.29
C ALA A 211 0.47 -37.69 7.48
N ALA A 212 0.78 -37.05 8.62
CA ALA A 212 -0.09 -37.00 9.79
C ALA A 212 -1.32 -36.09 9.60
N ALA A 213 -1.33 -35.20 8.59
CA ALA A 213 -2.44 -34.30 8.28
C ALA A 213 -2.79 -34.30 6.77
N PRO A 214 -3.34 -35.40 6.21
CA PRO A 214 -3.60 -35.52 4.77
C PRO A 214 -4.50 -34.42 4.19
N ARG A 215 -5.44 -33.91 5.00
CA ARG A 215 -6.35 -32.81 4.62
C ARG A 215 -5.63 -31.48 4.40
N ALA A 216 -4.47 -31.30 5.04
CA ALA A 216 -3.67 -30.08 4.97
C ALA A 216 -2.66 -30.09 3.82
N ARG A 217 -2.47 -31.22 3.12
CA ARG A 217 -1.40 -31.39 2.12
C ARG A 217 -1.38 -30.28 1.06
N ALA A 218 -2.52 -29.99 0.44
CA ALA A 218 -2.59 -28.97 -0.60
C ALA A 218 -2.26 -27.56 -0.07
N THR A 219 -2.81 -27.20 1.09
CA THR A 219 -2.53 -25.92 1.74
C THR A 219 -1.07 -25.83 2.19
N TRP A 220 -0.50 -26.91 2.71
CA TRP A 220 0.90 -26.99 3.09
C TRP A 220 1.81 -26.80 1.87
N GLU A 221 1.55 -27.47 0.75
CA GLU A 221 2.30 -27.30 -0.50
C GLU A 221 2.25 -25.84 -0.98
N ALA A 222 1.08 -25.21 -0.95
CA ALA A 222 0.90 -23.81 -1.30
C ALA A 222 1.67 -22.86 -0.35
N THR A 223 1.55 -23.07 0.97
CA THR A 223 2.24 -22.27 1.99
C THR A 223 3.75 -22.43 1.89
N VAL A 224 4.28 -23.65 1.76
CA VAL A 224 5.73 -23.87 1.57
C VAL A 224 6.22 -23.18 0.30
N ASN A 225 5.49 -23.31 -0.82
CA ASN A 225 5.88 -22.65 -2.07
C ASN A 225 5.89 -21.12 -1.93
N TYR A 226 4.89 -20.54 -1.26
CA TYR A 226 4.85 -19.12 -0.93
C TYR A 226 6.07 -18.71 -0.11
N PHE A 227 6.38 -19.42 0.98
CA PHE A 227 7.54 -19.10 1.82
C PHE A 227 8.87 -19.29 1.10
N ARG A 228 9.02 -20.32 0.24
CA ARG A 228 10.22 -20.47 -0.61
C ARG A 228 10.48 -19.23 -1.46
N ASN A 229 9.43 -18.72 -2.08
CA ASN A 229 9.52 -17.55 -2.96
C ASN A 229 9.75 -16.24 -2.22
N GLN A 230 9.38 -16.14 -0.93
CA GLN A 230 9.28 -14.85 -0.24
C GLN A 230 10.09 -14.70 1.05
N HIS A 231 10.69 -15.78 1.58
CA HIS A 231 11.36 -15.75 2.89
C HIS A 231 12.50 -14.73 3.00
N HIS A 232 13.17 -14.38 1.89
CA HIS A 232 14.25 -13.38 1.86
C HIS A 232 13.77 -11.97 2.24
N ARG A 233 12.45 -11.72 2.18
CA ARG A 233 11.82 -10.46 2.57
C ARG A 233 11.21 -10.48 3.96
N MET A 234 11.38 -11.58 4.71
CA MET A 234 10.73 -11.84 6.00
C MET A 234 11.74 -11.85 7.17
N ASP A 235 12.81 -11.05 7.11
CA ASP A 235 13.70 -10.84 8.27
C ASP A 235 13.06 -9.91 9.31
N TYR A 236 11.87 -10.31 9.78
CA TYR A 236 11.10 -9.58 10.77
C TYR A 236 11.88 -9.29 12.06
N PRO A 237 12.72 -10.20 12.59
CA PRO A 237 13.53 -9.90 13.76
C PRO A 237 14.48 -8.71 13.54
N ALA A 238 15.20 -8.67 12.41
CA ALA A 238 16.09 -7.54 12.12
C ALA A 238 15.32 -6.24 11.84
N TYR A 239 14.20 -6.32 11.11
CA TYR A 239 13.37 -5.14 10.84
C TYR A 239 12.81 -4.54 12.13
N LEU A 240 12.29 -5.38 13.03
CA LEU A 240 11.78 -4.96 14.34
C LEU A 240 12.88 -4.42 15.25
N ALA A 241 14.10 -5.00 15.22
CA ALA A 241 15.24 -4.49 15.97
C ALA A 241 15.64 -3.07 15.54
N LYS A 242 15.55 -2.76 14.24
CA LYS A 242 15.69 -1.40 13.70
C LYS A 242 14.44 -0.54 13.98
N GLY A 243 13.33 -1.17 14.35
CA GLY A 243 12.06 -0.50 14.57
C GLY A 243 11.38 -0.05 13.28
N TRP A 244 11.64 -0.78 12.19
CA TRP A 244 10.96 -0.61 10.91
C TRP A 244 9.55 -1.21 10.96
N GLN A 245 8.66 -0.70 10.10
CA GLN A 245 7.35 -1.31 9.93
C GLN A 245 7.44 -2.62 9.16
N ILE A 246 6.66 -3.61 9.59
CA ILE A 246 6.61 -4.95 8.95
C ILE A 246 5.23 -5.28 8.36
N GLY A 247 4.25 -4.39 8.47
CA GLY A 247 2.90 -4.58 7.96
C GLY A 247 2.44 -3.38 7.16
N SER A 248 1.59 -3.61 6.16
CA SER A 248 1.12 -2.62 5.20
C SER A 248 -0.16 -1.90 5.65
N GLY A 249 -0.54 -1.95 6.93
CA GLY A 249 -1.72 -1.25 7.46
C GLY A 249 -1.90 0.22 7.03
N PRO A 250 -0.84 1.05 6.88
CA PRO A 250 -0.95 2.37 6.25
C PRO A 250 -1.45 2.33 4.79
N MET A 251 -0.98 1.37 4.00
CA MET A 251 -1.40 1.12 2.63
C MET A 251 -2.84 0.62 2.57
N GLU A 252 -3.23 -0.35 3.40
CA GLU A 252 -4.63 -0.83 3.47
C GLU A 252 -5.60 0.32 3.80
N ALA A 253 -5.23 1.17 4.77
CA ALA A 253 -5.98 2.38 5.08
C ALA A 253 -6.01 3.35 3.89
N GLY A 254 -4.90 3.48 3.16
CA GLY A 254 -4.81 4.21 1.89
C GLY A 254 -5.79 3.69 0.84
N CYS A 255 -5.76 2.40 0.49
CA CYS A 255 -6.69 1.75 -0.43
C CYS A 255 -8.14 1.97 -0.02
N LYS A 256 -8.44 1.86 1.29
CA LYS A 256 -9.77 2.12 1.82
C LYS A 256 -10.24 3.57 1.55
N LEU A 257 -9.41 4.56 1.89
CA LEU A 257 -9.76 5.97 1.78
C LEU A 257 -9.77 6.46 0.32
N VAL A 258 -8.76 6.06 -0.46
CA VAL A 258 -8.53 6.47 -1.85
C VAL A 258 -9.53 5.82 -2.78
N ILE A 259 -9.81 4.53 -2.60
CA ILE A 259 -10.66 3.78 -3.53
C ILE A 259 -11.98 3.38 -2.87
N ASN A 260 -11.96 2.57 -1.82
CA ASN A 260 -13.16 1.87 -1.37
C ASN A 260 -14.28 2.81 -0.91
N GLU A 261 -13.96 3.85 -0.13
CA GLU A 261 -14.96 4.80 0.37
C GLU A 261 -15.59 5.66 -0.72
N ARG A 262 -14.94 5.79 -1.89
CA ARG A 262 -15.43 6.67 -2.97
C ARG A 262 -15.97 5.90 -4.17
N LEU A 263 -15.37 4.76 -4.51
CA LEU A 263 -15.71 3.99 -5.71
C LEU A 263 -16.52 2.72 -5.39
N ASN A 264 -16.47 2.20 -4.17
CA ASN A 264 -17.17 0.96 -3.77
C ASN A 264 -18.37 1.21 -2.84
N GLY A 265 -19.01 2.38 -2.94
CA GLY A 265 -20.28 2.66 -2.28
C GLY A 265 -21.41 1.76 -2.77
N THR A 266 -22.49 1.68 -2.00
CA THR A 266 -23.66 0.84 -2.34
C THR A 266 -24.21 1.20 -3.72
N GLY A 267 -24.33 0.20 -4.60
CA GLY A 267 -24.85 0.37 -5.96
C GLY A 267 -23.87 1.00 -6.96
N MET A 268 -22.71 1.48 -6.53
CA MET A 268 -21.74 2.13 -7.43
C MET A 268 -21.15 1.13 -8.42
N ARG A 269 -21.11 1.56 -9.68
CA ARG A 269 -20.46 0.88 -10.79
C ARG A 269 -19.80 1.94 -11.66
N TRP A 270 -18.63 1.62 -12.20
CA TRP A 270 -17.85 2.59 -12.95
C TRP A 270 -17.47 2.08 -14.33
N GLY A 271 -17.44 3.01 -15.30
CA GLY A 271 -16.63 2.84 -16.49
C GLY A 271 -15.14 3.01 -16.14
N HIS A 272 -14.25 2.45 -16.98
CA HIS A 272 -12.80 2.49 -16.76
C HIS A 272 -12.29 3.93 -16.58
N GLN A 273 -12.61 4.82 -17.53
CA GLN A 273 -12.16 6.22 -17.52
C GLN A 273 -12.67 7.00 -16.29
N GLY A 274 -13.93 6.77 -15.89
CA GLY A 274 -14.50 7.41 -14.71
C GLY A 274 -13.86 6.94 -13.41
N ALA A 275 -13.61 5.62 -13.30
CA ALA A 275 -12.93 5.04 -12.14
C ALA A 275 -11.51 5.59 -12.00
N ASP A 276 -10.74 5.60 -13.09
CA ASP A 276 -9.37 6.10 -13.13
C ASP A 276 -9.30 7.60 -12.80
N ALA A 277 -10.14 8.42 -13.44
CA ALA A 277 -10.22 9.85 -13.15
C ALA A 277 -10.55 10.12 -11.69
N MET A 278 -11.53 9.41 -11.13
CA MET A 278 -11.90 9.57 -9.72
C MET A 278 -10.80 9.10 -8.77
N ALA A 279 -10.06 8.04 -9.12
CA ALA A 279 -8.90 7.58 -8.35
C ALA A 279 -7.81 8.64 -8.32
N HIS A 280 -7.47 9.25 -9.45
CA HIS A 280 -6.52 10.37 -9.53
C HIS A 280 -6.92 11.55 -8.64
N LEU A 281 -8.17 12.03 -8.76
CA LEU A 281 -8.66 13.15 -7.96
C LEU A 281 -8.64 12.83 -6.47
N ARG A 282 -9.04 11.61 -6.10
CA ARG A 282 -9.13 11.19 -4.69
C ARG A 282 -7.75 10.99 -4.08
N ALA A 283 -6.79 10.47 -4.83
CA ALA A 283 -5.39 10.36 -4.42
C ALA A 283 -4.77 11.75 -4.14
N LEU A 284 -5.02 12.73 -5.02
CA LEU A 284 -4.60 14.12 -4.78
C LEU A 284 -5.23 14.71 -3.52
N TYR A 285 -6.56 14.56 -3.37
CA TYR A 285 -7.30 15.09 -2.23
C TYR A 285 -6.83 14.55 -0.88
N LEU A 286 -6.50 13.25 -0.81
CA LEU A 286 -6.08 12.57 0.41
C LEU A 286 -4.58 12.65 0.69
N SER A 287 -3.81 13.18 -0.25
CA SER A 287 -2.40 13.49 -0.02
C SER A 287 -2.28 14.70 0.93
N GLU A 288 -1.35 15.60 0.69
CA GLU A 288 -1.18 16.79 1.54
C GLU A 288 -2.01 17.97 1.04
N SER A 289 -2.47 18.82 1.96
CA SER A 289 -3.25 20.03 1.61
C SER A 289 -2.49 20.95 0.64
N ALA A 290 -1.16 21.01 0.74
CA ALA A 290 -0.32 21.77 -0.18
C ALA A 290 -0.41 21.25 -1.63
N LEU A 291 -0.51 19.94 -1.83
CA LEU A 291 -0.70 19.34 -3.15
C LEU A 291 -2.05 19.74 -3.75
N TRP A 292 -3.11 19.61 -2.94
CA TRP A 292 -4.45 20.03 -3.32
C TRP A 292 -4.49 21.52 -3.70
N THR A 293 -4.05 22.40 -2.81
CA THR A 293 -4.03 23.85 -3.04
C THR A 293 -3.15 24.21 -4.24
N GLY A 294 -1.99 23.58 -4.39
CA GLY A 294 -1.08 23.79 -5.50
C GLY A 294 -1.72 23.48 -6.85
N PHE A 295 -2.36 22.31 -6.97
CA PHE A 295 -3.06 21.92 -8.20
C PHE A 295 -4.08 22.98 -8.62
N TRP A 296 -4.92 23.44 -7.68
CA TRP A 296 -5.94 24.46 -7.98
C TRP A 296 -5.34 25.82 -8.31
N ALA A 297 -4.26 26.23 -7.65
CA ALA A 297 -3.57 27.48 -7.93
C ALA A 297 -2.88 27.47 -9.32
N ASN A 298 -2.38 26.31 -9.74
CA ASN A 298 -1.62 26.14 -10.98
C ASN A 298 -2.40 25.39 -12.07
N ARG A 299 -3.73 25.28 -11.95
CA ARG A 299 -4.57 24.52 -12.90
C ARG A 299 -4.36 24.90 -14.37
N ARG A 300 -4.02 26.16 -14.67
CA ARG A 300 -3.71 26.65 -16.03
C ARG A 300 -2.35 26.19 -16.58
N LYS A 301 -1.42 25.76 -15.72
CA LYS A 301 -0.12 25.16 -16.11
C LYS A 301 -0.19 23.62 -16.19
N ALA A 302 -1.24 23.03 -15.60
CA ALA A 302 -1.46 21.59 -15.52
C ALA A 302 -2.42 21.06 -16.60
N ALA A 303 -3.12 21.96 -17.30
CA ALA A 303 -4.02 21.68 -18.44
C ALA A 303 -3.26 21.83 -19.76
#